data_AF-X1SJA9-F1
#
_entry.id   AF-X1SJA9-F1
#
_cell.length_a   1.000
_cell.length_b   1.000
_cell.length_c   1.000
_cell.angle_alpha   90.00
_cell.angle_beta   90.00
_cell.angle_gamma   90.00
#
_symmetry.space_group_name_H-M   'P 1'
#
loop_
_entity.id
_entity.type
_entity.pdbx_description
1 polymer ?
#
loop_
_entity_poly.entity_id
_entity_poly.type
_entity_poly.pdbx_seq_one_letter_code
_entity_poly.pdbx_strand_id
1 'polypeptide(L)'
;LTWRTKLLAKEDIPAGGEAVFRWPATTGWFTEPAGGHFALFLNGKALLNFDVTPETKRWQTPDNSIALTYNVMGFTRPDKMDSVGIMTLTVPAGMVKIGESVEIGVKGSASGSKRFFMLYETR
;
A
#
# COMPACT_ATOMS: atom_id res chain seq x y z
N LEU A 1 3.34 -6.42 8.65
CA LEU A 1 2.36 -5.50 9.27
C LEU A 1 1.00 -5.78 8.67
N THR A 2 -0.05 -5.84 9.48
CA THR A 2 -1.45 -5.92 9.01
C THR A 2 -2.29 -4.90 9.78
N TRP A 3 -3.32 -4.35 9.14
CA TRP A 3 -4.32 -3.48 9.76
C TRP A 3 -5.69 -3.72 9.14
N ARG A 4 -6.75 -3.27 9.82
CA ARG A 4 -8.13 -3.41 9.34
C ARG A 4 -8.77 -2.06 9.07
N THR A 5 -9.59 -2.02 8.03
CA THR A 5 -10.43 -0.86 7.73
C THR A 5 -11.62 -0.79 8.69
N LYS A 6 -12.32 0.35 8.70
CA LYS A 6 -13.72 0.39 9.15
C LYS A 6 -14.57 -0.62 8.36
N LEU A 7 -15.76 -0.94 8.87
CA LEU A 7 -16.77 -1.66 8.07
C LEU A 7 -17.07 -0.88 6.80
N LEU A 8 -17.06 -1.56 5.66
CA LEU A 8 -17.32 -0.92 4.38
C LEU A 8 -18.79 -0.54 4.26
N ALA A 9 -19.04 0.71 3.92
CA ALA A 9 -20.36 1.21 3.56
C ALA A 9 -20.51 1.22 2.02
N LYS A 10 -21.74 1.48 1.54
CA LYS A 10 -22.00 1.56 0.09
C LYS A 10 -21.18 2.67 -0.57
N GLU A 11 -20.91 3.74 0.16
CA GLU A 11 -20.16 4.90 -0.33
C GLU A 11 -18.66 4.59 -0.53
N ASP A 12 -18.15 3.56 0.16
CA ASP A 12 -16.76 3.09 0.03
C ASP A 12 -16.54 2.23 -1.23
N ILE A 13 -17.62 1.80 -1.90
CA ILE A 13 -17.61 1.04 -3.16
C ILE A 13 -18.51 1.74 -4.17
N PRO A 14 -18.00 2.75 -4.91
CA PRO A 14 -18.77 3.41 -5.95
C PRO A 14 -19.35 2.41 -6.95
N ALA A 15 -20.52 2.73 -7.53
CA ALA A 15 -21.20 1.88 -8.51
C ALA A 15 -20.35 1.54 -9.76
N GLY A 16 -19.19 2.19 -9.93
CA GLY A 16 -18.18 1.94 -10.97
C GLY A 16 -17.31 0.69 -10.79
N GLY A 17 -17.56 -0.15 -9.77
CA GLY A 17 -17.02 -1.52 -9.74
C GLY A 17 -15.63 -1.69 -9.12
N GLU A 18 -15.10 -0.66 -8.44
CA GLU A 18 -13.83 -0.72 -7.72
C GLU A 18 -14.00 -0.22 -6.27
N ALA A 19 -13.26 -0.83 -5.34
CA ALA A 19 -13.10 -0.35 -3.97
C ALA A 19 -11.75 0.35 -3.84
N VAL A 20 -11.74 1.49 -3.14
CA VAL A 20 -10.55 2.34 -2.99
C VAL A 20 -10.20 2.52 -1.52
N PHE A 21 -8.97 2.17 -1.17
CA PHE A 21 -8.43 2.29 0.18
C PHE A 21 -7.28 3.29 0.19
N ARG A 22 -7.27 4.21 1.15
CA ARG A 22 -6.23 5.24 1.27
C ARG A 22 -5.64 5.24 2.66
N TRP A 23 -4.32 5.29 2.76
CA TRP A 23 -3.62 5.42 4.02
C TRP A 23 -2.32 6.21 3.88
N PRO A 24 -1.95 7.02 4.89
CA PRO A 24 -0.63 7.62 4.95
C PRO A 24 0.44 6.58 5.28
N ALA A 25 1.56 6.64 4.58
CA ALA A 25 2.69 5.74 4.78
C ALA A 25 4.05 6.40 4.53
N THR A 26 5.06 5.85 5.19
CA THR A 26 6.48 6.12 4.91
C THR A 26 7.16 4.87 4.36
N THR A 27 8.00 5.07 3.35
CA THR A 27 8.94 4.05 2.88
C THR A 27 10.34 4.63 2.90
N GLY A 28 11.36 3.82 3.16
CA GLY A 28 12.70 4.39 3.32
C GLY A 28 13.88 3.43 3.22
N TRP A 29 15.06 4.01 3.40
CA TRP A 29 16.37 3.45 3.07
C TRP A 29 16.55 3.11 1.58
N PHE A 30 16.33 4.11 0.71
CA PHE A 30 16.47 3.95 -0.75
C PHE A 30 17.89 3.54 -1.21
N THR A 31 18.92 3.91 -0.45
CA THR A 31 20.33 3.68 -0.79
C THR A 31 20.83 2.28 -0.43
N GLU A 32 20.07 1.49 0.33
CA GLU A 32 20.41 0.09 0.60
C GLU A 32 20.24 -0.73 -0.69
N PRO A 33 21.14 -1.71 -0.93
CA PRO A 33 21.12 -2.50 -2.15
C PRO A 33 19.73 -3.01 -2.49
N ALA A 34 19.36 -2.87 -3.77
CA ALA A 34 18.17 -3.53 -4.29
C ALA A 34 18.37 -5.04 -4.09
N GLY A 35 17.48 -5.64 -3.30
CA GLY A 35 17.55 -7.06 -2.95
C GLY A 35 16.24 -7.65 -2.44
N GLY A 36 15.18 -6.83 -2.35
CA GLY A 36 13.87 -7.25 -1.92
C GLY A 36 12.78 -6.28 -2.37
N HIS A 37 11.54 -6.69 -2.13
CA HIS A 37 10.32 -5.93 -2.37
C HIS A 37 9.41 -6.08 -1.15
N PHE A 38 8.29 -5.36 -1.17
CA PHE A 38 7.17 -5.58 -0.28
C PHE A 38 6.06 -6.28 -1.05
N ALA A 39 5.49 -7.33 -0.46
CA ALA A 39 4.29 -7.97 -0.95
C ALA A 39 3.07 -7.37 -0.22
N LEU A 40 2.08 -6.94 -0.99
CA LEU A 40 0.79 -6.43 -0.51
C LEU A 40 -0.23 -7.55 -0.48
N PHE A 41 -1.04 -7.60 0.57
CA PHE A 41 -2.07 -8.60 0.81
C PHE A 41 -3.42 -7.94 1.12
N LEU A 42 -4.50 -8.60 0.72
CA LEU A 42 -5.88 -8.26 1.06
C LEU A 42 -6.58 -9.51 1.59
N ASN A 43 -7.07 -9.49 2.83
CA ASN A 43 -7.66 -10.64 3.51
C ASN A 43 -6.75 -11.89 3.42
N GLY A 44 -5.44 -11.71 3.62
CA GLY A 44 -4.43 -12.76 3.52
C GLY A 44 -4.06 -13.21 2.09
N LYS A 45 -4.77 -12.77 1.05
CA LYS A 45 -4.44 -13.07 -0.36
C LYS A 45 -3.41 -12.08 -0.90
N ALA A 46 -2.31 -12.58 -1.45
CA ALA A 46 -1.31 -11.74 -2.11
C ALA A 46 -1.91 -11.03 -3.35
N LEU A 47 -1.63 -9.73 -3.49
CA LEU A 47 -2.13 -8.91 -4.60
C LEU A 47 -1.02 -8.57 -5.60
N LEU A 48 -0.03 -7.80 -5.15
CA LEU A 48 1.07 -7.31 -5.98
C LEU A 48 2.31 -7.05 -5.12
N ASN A 49 3.44 -6.88 -5.80
CA ASN A 49 4.68 -6.43 -5.18
C ASN A 49 4.89 -4.94 -5.45
N PHE A 50 5.41 -4.22 -4.45
CA PHE A 50 5.84 -2.84 -4.56
C PHE A 50 7.20 -2.66 -3.88
N ASP A 51 7.81 -1.48 -4.03
CA ASP A 51 9.13 -1.20 -3.45
C ASP A 51 9.17 0.23 -2.91
N VAL A 52 10.27 0.57 -2.23
CA VAL A 52 10.57 1.94 -1.81
C VAL A 52 10.76 2.85 -3.03
N THR A 53 10.36 4.12 -2.92
CA THR A 53 10.53 5.10 -4.01
C THR A 53 10.60 6.53 -3.45
N PRO A 54 11.54 7.37 -3.93
CA PRO A 54 11.58 8.79 -3.57
C PRO A 54 10.54 9.62 -4.33
N GLU A 55 9.86 9.04 -5.32
CA GLU A 55 8.94 9.72 -6.24
C GLU A 55 7.57 9.04 -6.27
N THR A 56 6.56 9.79 -6.71
CA THR A 56 5.22 9.23 -6.94
C THR A 56 5.30 8.07 -7.92
N LYS A 57 4.74 6.92 -7.53
CA LYS A 57 4.84 5.68 -8.32
C LYS A 57 3.55 4.88 -8.27
N ARG A 58 3.30 4.15 -9.35
CA ARG A 58 2.19 3.21 -9.47
C ARG A 58 2.73 1.81 -9.74
N TRP A 59 2.26 0.85 -8.96
CA TRP A 59 2.43 -0.58 -9.20
C TRP A 59 1.06 -1.18 -9.52
N GLN A 60 1.01 -2.11 -10.46
CA GLN A 60 -0.25 -2.71 -10.88
C GLN A 60 -0.05 -4.16 -11.30
N THR A 61 -1.12 -4.95 -11.24
CA THR A 61 -1.12 -6.31 -11.79
C THR A 61 -1.06 -6.27 -13.33
N PRO A 62 -0.59 -7.35 -14.00
CA PRO A 62 -0.46 -7.37 -15.45
C PRO A 62 -1.77 -7.12 -16.22
N ASP A 63 -2.91 -7.50 -15.63
CA ASP A 63 -4.26 -7.28 -16.16
C ASP A 63 -4.85 -5.90 -15.80
N ASN A 64 -4.08 -5.07 -15.07
CA ASN A 64 -4.47 -3.75 -14.57
C ASN A 64 -5.69 -3.73 -13.64
N SER A 65 -6.15 -4.90 -13.14
CA SER A 65 -7.34 -4.98 -12.27
C SER A 65 -7.09 -4.47 -10.86
N ILE A 66 -5.83 -4.49 -10.41
CA ILE A 66 -5.42 -4.01 -9.09
C ILE A 66 -4.27 -3.03 -9.27
N ALA A 67 -4.33 -1.91 -8.54
CA ALA A 67 -3.27 -0.92 -8.53
C ALA A 67 -3.01 -0.35 -7.15
N LEU A 68 -1.73 -0.14 -6.84
CA LEU A 68 -1.26 0.64 -5.72
C LEU A 68 -0.56 1.89 -6.26
N THR A 69 -1.10 3.07 -5.94
CA THR A 69 -0.42 4.34 -6.21
C THR A 69 0.12 4.90 -4.91
N TYR A 70 1.40 5.24 -4.87
CA TYR A 70 1.99 6.00 -3.77
C TYR A 70 2.27 7.42 -4.25
N ASN A 71 1.49 8.39 -3.74
CA ASN A 71 1.68 9.80 -3.99
C ASN A 71 2.64 10.37 -2.93
N VAL A 72 3.90 10.58 -3.31
CA VAL A 72 4.93 11.13 -2.42
C VAL A 72 4.64 12.60 -2.18
N MET A 73 4.54 12.99 -0.91
CA MET A 73 4.26 14.35 -0.46
C MET A 73 5.49 15.05 0.13
N GLY A 74 6.55 14.30 0.44
CA GLY A 74 7.78 14.85 0.98
C GLY A 74 8.71 13.76 1.49
N PHE A 75 9.70 14.18 2.27
CA PHE A 75 10.69 13.31 2.91
C PHE A 75 10.64 13.47 4.42
N THR A 76 10.87 12.40 5.17
CA THR A 76 10.83 12.44 6.64
C THR A 76 12.15 12.90 7.27
N ARG A 77 13.22 13.01 6.46
CA ARG A 77 14.57 13.37 6.89
C ARG A 77 15.27 14.28 5.87
N PRO A 78 16.24 15.11 6.28
CA PRO A 78 17.02 15.98 5.38
C PRO A 78 17.83 15.22 4.31
N ASP A 79 18.27 14.00 4.62
CA ASP A 79 19.03 13.13 3.70
C ASP A 79 18.16 12.54 2.57
N LYS A 80 16.83 12.74 2.63
CA LYS A 80 15.86 12.25 1.65
C LYS A 80 15.91 10.74 1.43
N MET A 81 16.36 9.97 2.43
CA MET A 81 16.42 8.51 2.35
C MET A 81 15.06 7.84 2.56
N ASP A 82 14.08 8.62 3.03
CA ASP A 82 12.75 8.17 3.37
C ASP A 82 11.71 9.16 2.84
N SER A 83 10.72 8.65 2.12
CA SER A 83 9.59 9.43 1.63
C SER A 83 8.37 9.22 2.51
N VAL A 84 7.52 10.23 2.60
CA VAL A 84 6.19 10.17 3.19
C VAL A 84 5.14 10.56 2.16
N GLY A 85 3.97 9.93 2.20
CA GLY A 85 2.92 10.19 1.25
C GLY A 85 1.64 9.40 1.51
N ILE A 86 0.72 9.46 0.56
CA ILE A 86 -0.54 8.72 0.60
C ILE A 86 -0.46 7.53 -0.35
N MET A 87 -0.71 6.34 0.17
CA MET A 87 -0.97 5.15 -0.64
C MET A 87 -2.45 5.04 -0.94
N THR A 88 -2.77 4.76 -2.20
CA THR A 88 -4.12 4.50 -2.71
C THR A 88 -4.12 3.14 -3.38
N LEU A 89 -4.83 2.19 -2.77
CA LEU A 89 -5.07 0.87 -3.33
C LEU A 89 -6.45 0.84 -3.98
N THR A 90 -6.48 0.41 -5.24
CA THR A 90 -7.69 0.17 -6.01
C THR A 90 -7.79 -1.32 -6.29
N VAL A 91 -8.94 -1.92 -5.97
CA VAL A 91 -9.24 -3.35 -6.22
C VAL A 91 -10.65 -3.50 -6.82
N PRO A 92 -10.94 -4.59 -7.55
CA PRO A 92 -12.29 -4.87 -8.00
C PRO A 92 -13.27 -5.00 -6.83
N ALA A 93 -14.47 -4.45 -6.96
CA ALA A 93 -15.51 -4.47 -5.92
C ALA A 93 -15.85 -5.89 -5.44
N GLY A 94 -15.80 -6.88 -6.33
CA GLY A 94 -16.05 -8.29 -6.00
C GLY A 94 -15.01 -8.92 -5.05
N MET A 95 -13.92 -8.22 -4.72
CA MET A 95 -12.92 -8.67 -3.74
C MET A 95 -13.25 -8.28 -2.30
N VAL A 96 -14.27 -7.44 -2.10
CA VAL A 96 -14.66 -6.91 -0.79
C VAL A 96 -16.16 -6.99 -0.62
N LYS A 97 -16.64 -6.76 0.60
CA LYS A 97 -18.05 -6.88 0.92
C LYS A 97 -18.51 -5.76 1.83
N ILE A 98 -19.66 -5.18 1.49
CA ILE A 98 -20.31 -4.16 2.33
C ILE A 98 -20.68 -4.79 3.68
N GLY A 99 -20.46 -4.04 4.76
CA GLY A 99 -20.70 -4.47 6.13
C GLY A 99 -19.57 -5.28 6.76
N GLU A 100 -18.50 -5.58 6.01
CA GLU A 100 -17.32 -6.30 6.51
C GLU A 100 -16.10 -5.37 6.53
N SER A 101 -15.20 -5.57 7.50
CA SER A 101 -13.88 -4.92 7.49
C SER A 101 -12.93 -5.67 6.58
N VAL A 102 -12.02 -4.97 5.92
CA VAL A 102 -10.97 -5.58 5.11
C VAL A 102 -9.65 -5.55 5.87
N GLU A 103 -8.91 -6.65 5.86
CA GLU A 103 -7.53 -6.69 6.34
C GLU A 103 -6.56 -6.39 5.20
N ILE A 104 -5.71 -5.38 5.38
CA ILE A 104 -4.62 -5.07 4.46
C ILE A 104 -3.30 -5.46 5.13
N GLY A 105 -2.44 -6.15 4.38
CA GLY A 105 -1.17 -6.66 4.88
C GLY A 105 0.01 -6.25 4.01
N VAL A 106 1.15 -5.99 4.64
CA VAL A 106 2.44 -5.74 3.98
C VAL A 106 3.52 -6.63 4.61
N LYS A 107 4.27 -7.34 3.76
CA LYS A 107 5.39 -8.19 4.16
C LYS A 107 6.62 -7.88 3.32
N GLY A 108 7.76 -7.60 3.96
CA GLY A 108 9.05 -7.47 3.28
C GLY A 108 9.61 -8.84 2.86
N SER A 109 10.27 -8.90 1.70
CA SER A 109 10.78 -10.16 1.13
C SER A 109 12.22 -10.50 1.51
N ALA A 110 13.04 -9.50 1.87
CA ALA A 110 14.47 -9.69 2.10
C ALA A 110 14.82 -9.75 3.60
N SER A 111 15.51 -10.82 4.00
CA SER A 111 16.15 -10.90 5.31
C SER A 111 17.36 -9.96 5.38
N GLY A 112 17.53 -9.23 6.48
CA GLY A 112 18.69 -8.35 6.69
C GLY A 112 18.65 -7.01 5.94
N SER A 113 17.56 -6.71 5.23
CA SER A 113 17.36 -5.39 4.61
C SER A 113 16.96 -4.35 5.66
N LYS A 114 17.50 -3.12 5.54
CA LYS A 114 17.04 -1.97 6.34
C LYS A 114 15.88 -1.21 5.69
N ARG A 115 15.48 -1.59 4.47
CA ARG A 115 14.29 -1.02 3.83
C ARG A 115 13.07 -1.27 4.69
N PHE A 116 12.26 -0.25 4.88
CA PHE A 116 11.07 -0.36 5.72
C PHE A 116 9.83 0.22 5.06
N PHE A 117 8.70 -0.25 5.56
CA PHE A 117 7.38 0.29 5.34
C PHE A 117 6.79 0.62 6.72
N MET A 118 6.24 1.82 6.86
CA MET A 118 5.56 2.26 8.07
C MET A 118 4.18 2.81 7.70
N LEU A 119 3.16 2.35 8.43
CA LEU A 119 1.81 2.89 8.40
C LEU A 119 1.70 4.00 9.44
N TYR A 120 1.15 5.16 9.06
CA TYR A 120 0.64 6.09 10.05
C TYR A 120 -0.80 5.70 10.38
N GLU A 121 -1.08 5.43 11.65
CA GLU A 121 -2.44 5.21 12.09
C GLU A 121 -3.19 6.54 12.07
N THR A 122 -4.24 6.62 11.24
CA THR A 122 -5.22 7.70 11.34
C THR A 122 -6.36 7.17 12.20
N ARG A 123 -6.51 7.72 13.40
CA ARG A 123 -7.64 7.44 14.31
C ARG A 123 -8.98 7.71 13.65
#